data_AF-A0A4P7F895-F1
#
_entry.id   AF-A0A4P7F895-F1
#
_cell.length_a   1.000
_cell.length_b   1.000
_cell.length_c   1.000
_cell.angle_alpha   90.00
_cell.angle_beta   90.00
_cell.angle_gamma   90.00
#
_symmetry.space_group_name_H-M   'P 1'
#
loop_
_entity.id
_entity.type
_entity.pdbx_description
1 polymer ?
#
loop_
_entity_poly.entity_id
_entity_poly.type
_entity_poly.pdbx_seq_one_letter_code
_entity_poly.pdbx_strand_id
1 'polypeptide(L)' 'MGWHVRYIDNSLQHEMLSREWDTEEEALEEAWTLAQGDNEVTAVEGPDEERVPMEEIQAWFENRTAQQGGTESSP' A
#
# COMPACT_ATOMS: atom_id res chain seq x y z
N MET A 1 1.90 17.45 -5.32
CA MET A 1 1.17 16.40 -6.04
C MET A 1 1.45 15.15 -5.25
N GLY A 2 0.42 14.60 -4.63
CA GLY A 2 0.54 13.54 -3.63
C GLY A 2 0.37 12.15 -4.25
N TRP A 3 0.50 11.15 -3.39
CA TRP A 3 0.18 9.77 -3.70
C TRP A 3 -1.24 9.47 -3.28
N HIS A 4 -1.97 8.67 -4.05
CA HIS A 4 -3.35 8.34 -3.79
C HIS A 4 -3.54 6.84 -3.71
N VAL A 5 -4.32 6.36 -2.75
CA VAL A 5 -4.65 4.93 -2.60
C VAL A 5 -6.12 4.79 -2.81
N ARG A 6 -6.47 3.91 -3.75
CA ARG A 6 -7.83 3.62 -4.14
C ARG A 6 -8.23 2.28 -3.59
N TYR A 7 -9.24 2.28 -2.72
CA TYR A 7 -9.71 1.06 -2.06
C TYR A 7 -11.22 1.04 -1.93
N ILE A 8 -11.77 -0.14 -1.68
CA ILE A 8 -13.16 -0.39 -1.35
C ILE A 8 -13.25 -0.67 0.14
N ASP A 9 -14.06 0.11 0.85
CA ASP A 9 -14.36 -0.14 2.26
C ASP A 9 -15.57 -1.07 2.37
N ASN A 10 -15.35 -2.31 2.79
CA ASN A 10 -16.44 -3.28 2.92
C ASN A 10 -17.35 -2.98 4.13
N SER A 11 -16.87 -2.23 5.13
CA SER A 11 -17.68 -1.81 6.28
C SER A 11 -18.68 -0.71 5.93
N LEU A 12 -18.34 0.14 4.95
CA LEU A 12 -19.18 1.20 4.42
C LEU A 12 -20.01 0.77 3.21
N GLN A 13 -20.38 -0.52 3.12
CA GLN A 13 -21.17 -1.06 2.00
C GLN A 13 -20.47 -1.00 0.62
N HIS A 14 -19.16 -1.22 0.59
CA HIS A 14 -18.35 -1.24 -0.64
C HIS A 14 -18.21 0.14 -1.33
N GLU A 15 -18.05 1.20 -0.54
CA GLU A 15 -17.74 2.52 -1.11
C GLU A 15 -16.29 2.61 -1.59
N MET A 16 -16.09 3.11 -2.81
CA MET A 16 -14.75 3.38 -3.35
C MET A 16 -14.22 4.69 -2.77
N LEU A 17 -13.11 4.59 -2.03
CA LEU A 17 -12.45 5.71 -1.36
C LEU A 17 -11.09 5.99 -2.00
N SER A 18 -10.70 7.25 -1.99
CA SER A 18 -9.40 7.73 -2.45
C SER A 18 -8.83 8.66 -1.40
N ARG A 19 -7.81 8.21 -0.68
CA ARG A 19 -7.06 9.03 0.28
C ARG A 19 -5.78 9.55 -0.41
N GLU A 20 -5.25 10.67 0.05
CA GLU A 20 -4.02 11.28 -0.47
C GLU A 20 -2.95 11.33 0.64
N TRP A 21 -1.70 11.13 0.26
CA TRP A 21 -0.50 11.17 1.11
C TRP A 21 0.58 12.04 0.48
N ASP A 22 1.47 12.56 1.35
CA ASP A 22 2.60 13.38 0.93
C ASP A 22 3.72 12.55 0.28
N THR A 23 3.89 11.28 0.68
CA THR A 23 4.97 10.42 0.20
C THR A 23 4.49 9.06 -0.34
N GLU A 24 5.31 8.46 -1.20
CA GLU A 24 5.07 7.12 -1.77
C GLU A 24 5.01 6.06 -0.67
N GLU A 25 5.98 6.08 0.24
CA GLU A 25 6.09 5.09 1.31
C GLU A 25 4.84 5.11 2.20
N GLU A 26 4.32 6.29 2.56
CA GLU A 26 3.11 6.40 3.38
C GLU A 26 1.88 5.85 2.65
N ALA A 27 1.77 6.10 1.34
CA ALA A 27 0.67 5.57 0.53
C ALA A 27 0.75 4.05 0.39
N LEU A 28 1.94 3.50 0.13
CA LEU A 28 2.16 2.05 0.11
C LEU A 28 1.85 1.44 1.48
N GLU A 29 2.31 2.06 2.56
CA GLU A 29 2.07 1.61 3.93
C GLU A 29 0.60 1.52 4.31
N GLU A 30 -0.17 2.57 4.00
CA GLU A 30 -1.60 2.53 4.22
C GLU A 30 -2.26 1.50 3.31
N ALA A 31 -1.91 1.45 2.03
CA ALA A 31 -2.50 0.49 1.10
C ALA A 31 -2.37 -0.94 1.62
N TRP A 32 -1.20 -1.32 2.13
CA TRP A 32 -1.02 -2.62 2.75
C TRP A 32 -1.82 -2.79 4.04
N THR A 33 -1.85 -1.78 4.89
CA THR A 33 -2.65 -1.81 6.13
C THR A 33 -4.14 -2.02 5.84
N LEU A 34 -4.65 -1.37 4.80
CA LEU A 34 -6.03 -1.53 4.31
C LEU A 34 -6.25 -2.94 3.76
N ALA A 35 -5.33 -3.44 2.93
CA ALA A 35 -5.42 -4.77 2.32
C ALA A 35 -5.33 -5.91 3.35
N GLN A 36 -4.70 -5.70 4.49
CA GLN A 36 -4.64 -6.65 5.61
C GLN A 36 -5.94 -6.66 6.44
N GLY A 37 -6.77 -5.64 6.30
CA GLY A 37 -8.11 -5.58 6.91
C GLY A 37 -9.18 -6.18 5.99
N ASP A 38 -10.41 -5.72 6.19
CA ASP A 38 -11.54 -6.04 5.32
C ASP A 38 -11.65 -5.04 4.15
N ASN A 39 -10.57 -4.48 3.62
CA ASN A 39 -10.64 -3.53 2.51
C ASN A 39 -9.97 -4.09 1.25
N GLU A 40 -10.55 -3.83 0.08
CA GLU A 40 -9.95 -4.23 -1.20
C GLU A 40 -9.18 -3.04 -1.78
N VAL A 41 -7.85 -3.12 -1.81
CA VAL A 41 -7.02 -2.12 -2.47
C VAL A 41 -6.94 -2.41 -3.96
N THR A 42 -7.32 -1.42 -4.77
CA THR A 42 -7.37 -1.53 -6.23
C THR A 42 -6.08 -1.03 -6.90
N ALA A 43 -5.49 0.06 -6.40
CA ALA A 43 -4.22 0.62 -6.86
C ALA A 43 -3.74 1.75 -5.94
N VAL A 44 -2.45 2.07 -6.02
CA VAL A 44 -1.90 3.38 -5.62
C VAL A 44 -1.60 4.18 -6.88
N GLU A 45 -2.02 5.44 -6.96
CA GLU A 45 -1.73 6.38 -8.04
C GLU A 45 -0.75 7.45 -7.55
N GLY A 46 0.38 7.60 -8.23
CA GLY A 46 1.39 8.62 -7.97
C GLY A 46 1.11 9.94 -8.70
N PRO A 47 1.93 10.97 -8.41
CA PRO A 47 1.77 12.30 -8.99
C PRO A 47 1.99 12.38 -10.52
N ASP A 48 2.70 11.41 -11.10
CA ASP A 48 3.03 11.36 -12.54
C ASP A 48 2.14 10.37 -13.32
N GLU A 49 0.89 10.16 -12.85
CA GLU A 49 -0.02 9.12 -13.37
C GLU A 49 0.54 7.69 -13.23
N GLU A 50 1.57 7.52 -12.40
CA GLU A 50 2.13 6.22 -12.05
C GLU A 50 1.09 5.40 -11.29
N ARG A 51 0.94 4.13 -11.63
CA ARG A 51 0.01 3.22 -10.97
C ARG A 51 0.74 2.01 -10.44
N VAL A 52 0.70 1.85 -9.13
CA VAL A 52 1.24 0.69 -8.42
C VAL A 52 0.08 -0.27 -8.11
N PRO A 53 0.02 -1.45 -8.78
CA PRO A 53 -0.99 -2.47 -8.48
C PRO A 53 -0.69 -3.19 -7.17
N MET A 54 -1.69 -3.86 -6.61
CA MET A 54 -1.57 -4.59 -5.33
C MET A 54 -0.40 -5.60 -5.31
N GLU A 55 -0.11 -6.23 -6.44
CA GLU A 55 1.03 -7.16 -6.59
C GLU A 55 2.37 -6.48 -6.29
N GLU A 56 2.55 -5.24 -6.74
CA GLU A 56 3.76 -4.46 -6.48
C GLU A 56 3.80 -3.90 -5.06
N ILE A 57 2.65 -3.51 -4.49
CA ILE A 57 2.53 -3.11 -3.08
C ILE A 57 2.97 -4.27 -2.16
N GLN A 58 2.49 -5.49 -2.45
CA GLN A 58 2.89 -6.68 -1.72
C GLN A 58 4.39 -6.94 -1.85
N ALA A 59 4.94 -6.91 -3.08
CA ALA A 59 6.36 -7.12 -3.31
C ALA A 59 7.24 -6.08 -2.58
N TRP A 60 6.80 -4.82 -2.55
CA TRP A 60 7.47 -3.75 -1.81
C TRP A 60 7.52 -4.06 -0.31
N PHE A 61 6.40 -4.51 0.26
CA PHE A 61 6.32 -4.90 1.67
C PHE A 61 7.16 -6.13 2.00
N GLU A 62 7.10 -7.17 1.18
CA GLU A 62 7.91 -8.38 1.34
C GLU A 62 9.40 -8.06 1.29
N ASN A 63 9.82 -7.20 0.37
CA ASN A 63 11.21 -6.73 0.29
C ASN A 63 11.63 -5.91 1.52
N ARG A 64 10.75 -5.03 2.02
CA ARG A 64 11.03 -4.19 3.20
C ARG A 64 11.13 -5.02 4.48
N THR A 65 10.25 -6.00 4.66
CA THR A 65 10.28 -6.94 5.80
C THR A 65 11.49 -7.88 5.73
N ALA A 66 11.88 -8.35 4.53
CA ALA A 66 13.09 -9.14 4.33
C ALA A 66 14.37 -8.34 4.68
N GLN A 67 14.41 -7.05 4.36
CA GLN A 67 15.52 -6.18 4.74
C GLN A 67 15.56 -5.88 6.25
N GLN A 68 14.42 -5.82 6.93
CA GLN A 68 14.35 -5.65 8.38
C GLN A 68 14.60 -6.94 9.18
N GLY A 69 14.37 -8.12 8.57
CA GLY A 69 14.68 -9.43 9.15
C GLY A 69 16.13 -9.89 8.97
N GLY A 70 16.97 -9.09 8.31
CA GLY A 70 18.36 -9.41 7.95
C GLY A 70 19.42 -9.13 9.03
N THR A 71 19.04 -8.88 10.28
CA THR A 71 19.97 -8.77 11.42
C THR A 71 19.71 -9.83 12.49
N GLU A 72 19.59 -11.10 12.11
CA GLU A 72 19.83 -12.20 13.04
C GLU A 72 20.24 -13.46 12.28
N SER A 73 21.53 -13.55 11.92
CA SER A 73 22.31 -14.79 11.82
C SER A 73 23.73 -14.45 11.36
N SER A 74 24.61 -14.16 12.32
CA SER A 74 26.04 -14.39 12.15
C SER A 74 26.47 -15.36 13.26
N PRO A 75 26.90 -16.60 12.93
CA PRO A 75 27.57 -17.49 13.89
C PRO A 75 28.98 -17.00 14.27
#